data_AF-A0A959B590-F1
#
_entry.id   AF-A0A959B590-F1
#
_cell.length_a   1.000
_cell.length_b   1.000
_cell.length_c   1.000
_cell.angle_alpha   90.00
_cell.angle_beta   90.00
_cell.angle_gamma   90.00
#
_symmetry.space_group_name_H-M   'P 1'
#
loop_
_entity.id
_entity.type
_entity.pdbx_description
1 polymer ?
#
loop_
_entity_poly.entity_id
_entity_poly.type
_entity_poly.pdbx_seq_one_letter_code
_entity_poly.pdbx_strand_id
1 'polypeptide(L)'
;MSNSKHGKCPVMHGGNTESGASVTKWWPNSLNLDILHQHDTKTNPLGEDFNYHEELKKLDVEALKKDMHALMTSSQDWWPADWGHYGGLMIRMAWHAAGSYRISDGRGGGGTGNQRFAPLNSWPDNVSLDKARRLLWPVKKKYGNKVSWADLIILAGNIAYESMGLKTFGFSFGRADIWHPEKDVYWGAEKEWLAPSDERYENVDDPRTMENPLAAVQMGLIYVNPEGVNGKPDPLKTAAQVRETFARMAMNDEETAALTAGGHTVGKTHGNGDVSLLGREPEAAPVEEQGFGWANPHKSGKGRYAVTSGIEGAWTTHPTKWDMGYFEMLFNHEW
;
A
#
# COMPACT_ATOMS: atom_id res chain seq x y z
N MET A 1 14.98 35.00 18.02
CA MET A 1 15.86 33.97 17.41
C MET A 1 15.26 32.61 17.71
N SER A 2 14.76 31.93 16.69
CA SER A 2 14.78 30.46 16.52
C SER A 2 13.93 30.18 15.29
N ASN A 3 14.59 30.02 14.15
CA ASN A 3 13.97 29.66 12.88
C ASN A 3 14.34 28.19 12.65
N SER A 4 13.46 27.26 13.04
CA SER A 4 13.69 25.83 12.84
C SER A 4 13.55 25.51 11.36
N LYS A 5 14.69 25.29 10.69
CA LYS A 5 14.74 24.79 9.31
C LYS A 5 14.34 23.31 9.30
N HIS A 6 13.10 23.01 8.94
CA HIS A 6 12.69 21.64 8.58
C HIS A 6 12.57 21.55 7.06
N GLY A 7 13.20 20.51 6.46
CA GLY A 7 13.03 20.16 5.04
C GLY A 7 14.16 20.51 4.07
N LYS A 8 15.42 20.68 4.49
CA LYS A 8 16.56 20.81 3.55
C LYS A 8 17.53 19.64 3.70
N CYS A 9 17.90 19.03 2.58
CA CYS A 9 19.04 18.10 2.51
C CYS A 9 20.28 18.82 3.08
N PRO A 10 20.99 18.24 4.07
CA PRO A 10 22.11 18.89 4.73
C PRO A 10 23.39 18.94 3.88
N VAL A 11 23.41 18.26 2.73
CA VAL A 11 24.53 18.23 1.78
C VAL A 11 24.14 19.01 0.52
N MET A 12 24.92 20.04 0.19
CA MET A 12 24.69 20.85 -1.02
C MET A 12 25.30 20.14 -2.23
N HIS A 13 24.51 19.40 -2.98
CA HIS A 13 24.94 18.85 -4.26
C HIS A 13 24.77 19.92 -5.36
N GLY A 14 25.88 20.28 -6.00
CA GLY A 14 25.98 21.44 -6.91
C GLY A 14 25.45 21.24 -8.34
N GLY A 15 24.61 20.22 -8.59
CA GLY A 15 24.06 19.93 -9.91
C GLY A 15 22.53 19.80 -9.89
N ASN A 16 21.87 20.09 -11.03
CA ASN A 16 20.42 19.85 -11.24
C ASN A 16 20.06 18.36 -11.35
N THR A 17 20.80 17.48 -10.67
CA THR A 17 20.53 16.05 -10.56
C THR A 17 19.59 15.72 -9.38
N GLU A 18 19.18 16.74 -8.62
CA GLU A 18 18.27 16.61 -7.47
C GLU A 18 16.99 17.43 -7.64
N SER A 19 15.86 16.88 -7.19
CA SER A 19 14.53 17.50 -7.35
C SER A 19 14.25 18.67 -6.39
N GLY A 20 15.07 18.85 -5.35
CA GLY A 20 14.81 19.79 -4.25
C GLY A 20 14.98 21.28 -4.58
N ALA A 21 15.49 21.62 -5.77
CA ALA A 21 15.83 22.98 -6.17
C ALA A 21 15.09 23.46 -7.43
N SER A 22 13.86 23.00 -7.68
CA SER A 22 13.06 23.42 -8.83
C SER A 22 12.90 24.95 -8.92
N VAL A 23 12.91 25.49 -10.14
CA VAL A 23 12.66 26.91 -10.42
C VAL A 23 11.24 27.34 -10.02
N THR A 24 10.29 26.40 -10.01
CA THR A 24 8.88 26.65 -9.64
C THR A 24 8.72 27.10 -8.19
N LYS A 25 9.72 26.90 -7.32
CA LYS A 25 9.71 27.44 -5.95
C LYS A 25 9.56 28.96 -5.88
N TRP A 26 10.00 29.68 -6.92
CA TRP A 26 9.85 31.14 -7.00
C TRP A 26 8.42 31.57 -7.34
N TRP A 27 7.67 30.71 -8.02
CA TRP A 27 6.29 30.93 -8.43
C TRP A 27 5.45 29.69 -8.10
N PRO A 28 5.21 29.40 -6.81
CA PRO A 28 4.56 28.15 -6.39
C PRO A 28 3.11 28.01 -6.89
N ASN A 29 2.48 29.10 -7.33
CA ASN A 29 1.13 29.14 -7.87
C ASN A 29 1.09 29.12 -9.41
N SER A 30 2.23 28.89 -10.09
CA SER A 30 2.24 28.76 -11.55
C SER A 30 1.51 27.49 -12.00
N LEU A 31 0.87 27.55 -13.16
CA LEU A 31 0.18 26.39 -13.73
C LEU A 31 1.19 25.27 -14.01
N ASN A 32 0.94 24.09 -13.46
CA ASN A 32 1.78 22.91 -13.68
C ASN A 32 1.34 22.16 -14.95
N LEU A 33 2.17 22.24 -16.01
CA LEU A 33 1.92 21.52 -17.27
C LEU A 33 2.56 20.11 -17.31
N ASP A 34 3.34 19.73 -16.28
CA ASP A 34 4.03 18.42 -16.21
C ASP A 34 3.05 17.25 -16.20
N ILE A 35 1.84 17.46 -15.68
CA ILE A 35 0.78 16.45 -15.61
C ILE A 35 0.26 16.02 -16.99
N LEU A 36 0.43 16.85 -18.02
CA LEU A 36 -0.09 16.61 -19.38
C LEU A 36 0.83 15.71 -20.23
N HIS A 37 2.04 15.46 -19.76
CA HIS A 37 3.04 14.66 -20.47
C HIS A 37 3.77 13.70 -19.52
N GLN A 38 3.14 13.37 -18.39
CA GLN A 38 3.55 12.25 -17.56
C GLN A 38 3.36 10.94 -18.35
N HIS A 39 4.27 10.00 -18.15
CA HIS A 39 4.28 8.68 -18.79
C HIS A 39 4.42 8.73 -20.32
N ASP A 40 5.11 9.74 -20.84
CA ASP A 40 5.52 9.84 -22.25
C ASP A 40 6.45 8.69 -22.68
N THR A 41 6.55 8.44 -23.99
CA THR A 41 7.30 7.34 -24.61
C THR A 41 8.77 7.32 -24.21
N LYS A 42 9.38 8.50 -24.00
CA LYS A 42 10.80 8.64 -23.62
C LYS A 42 11.14 7.99 -22.28
N THR A 43 10.18 7.88 -21.37
CA THR A 43 10.37 7.28 -20.04
C THR A 43 10.03 5.80 -20.00
N ASN A 44 9.42 5.27 -21.08
CA ASN A 44 9.03 3.87 -21.19
C ASN A 44 10.18 3.03 -21.78
N PRO A 45 10.79 2.10 -21.02
CA PRO A 45 11.90 1.28 -21.48
C PRO A 45 11.49 0.18 -22.46
N LEU A 46 10.19 -0.05 -22.69
CA LEU A 46 9.72 -1.13 -23.56
C LEU A 46 9.65 -0.74 -25.04
N GLY A 47 9.79 0.55 -25.35
CA GLY A 47 9.70 1.09 -26.71
C GLY A 47 8.26 1.33 -27.16
N GLU A 48 8.12 2.14 -28.21
CA GLU A 48 6.81 2.60 -28.73
C GLU A 48 5.99 1.47 -29.35
N ASP A 49 6.64 0.45 -29.91
CA ASP A 49 5.99 -0.69 -30.55
C ASP A 49 5.49 -1.75 -29.55
N PHE A 50 5.77 -1.59 -28.25
CA PHE A 50 5.35 -2.56 -27.23
C PHE A 50 3.84 -2.49 -26.96
N ASN A 51 3.16 -3.63 -27.12
CA ASN A 51 1.76 -3.79 -26.75
C ASN A 51 1.60 -4.84 -25.64
N TYR A 52 1.23 -4.38 -24.44
CA TYR A 52 1.07 -5.26 -23.28
C TYR A 52 0.01 -6.34 -23.51
N HIS A 53 -1.11 -6.02 -24.14
CA HIS A 53 -2.20 -6.98 -24.35
C HIS A 53 -1.79 -8.09 -25.32
N GLU A 54 -0.95 -7.79 -26.32
CA GLU A 54 -0.40 -8.81 -27.21
C GLU A 54 0.66 -9.70 -26.52
N GLU A 55 1.49 -9.14 -25.62
CA GLU A 55 2.41 -9.95 -24.82
C GLU A 55 1.68 -10.82 -23.79
N LEU A 56 0.64 -10.28 -23.16
CA LEU A 56 -0.18 -10.97 -22.17
C LEU A 56 -0.87 -12.20 -22.75
N LYS A 57 -1.33 -12.17 -24.01
CA LYS A 57 -1.89 -13.34 -24.70
C LYS A 57 -0.91 -14.51 -24.79
N LYS A 58 0.39 -14.26 -24.69
CA LYS A 58 1.47 -15.27 -24.74
C LYS A 58 1.83 -15.84 -23.37
N LEU A 59 1.16 -15.39 -22.30
CA LEU A 59 1.39 -15.81 -20.93
C LEU A 59 0.82 -17.21 -20.70
N ASP A 60 1.62 -18.10 -20.11
CA ASP A 60 1.12 -19.34 -19.53
C ASP A 60 0.52 -19.03 -18.15
N VAL A 61 -0.79 -18.77 -18.13
CA VAL A 61 -1.52 -18.37 -16.93
C VAL A 61 -1.52 -19.48 -15.88
N GLU A 62 -1.65 -20.74 -16.30
CA GLU A 62 -1.69 -21.87 -15.37
C GLU A 62 -0.33 -22.08 -14.71
N ALA A 63 0.76 -21.98 -15.48
CA ALA A 63 2.10 -22.01 -14.90
C ALA A 63 2.31 -20.83 -13.93
N LEU A 64 1.89 -19.62 -14.29
CA LEU A 64 1.99 -18.45 -13.41
C LEU A 64 1.26 -18.68 -12.09
N LYS A 65 0.00 -19.14 -12.15
CA LYS A 65 -0.78 -19.44 -10.93
C LYS A 65 -0.11 -20.51 -10.08
N LYS A 66 0.42 -21.57 -10.68
CA LYS A 66 1.16 -22.62 -9.96
C LYS A 66 2.39 -22.07 -9.23
N ASP A 67 3.18 -21.23 -9.89
CA ASP A 67 4.33 -20.58 -9.26
C ASP A 67 3.91 -19.64 -8.13
N MET A 68 2.81 -18.91 -8.31
CA MET A 68 2.25 -18.03 -7.29
C MET A 68 1.74 -18.81 -6.07
N HIS A 69 1.11 -19.97 -6.26
CA HIS A 69 0.74 -20.86 -5.16
C HIS A 69 1.98 -21.39 -4.43
N ALA A 70 3.02 -21.81 -5.17
CA ALA A 70 4.26 -22.27 -4.56
C ALA A 70 4.96 -21.16 -3.75
N LEU A 71 4.92 -19.92 -4.24
CA LEU A 71 5.48 -18.76 -3.54
C LEU A 71 4.84 -18.55 -2.17
N MET A 72 3.54 -18.82 -2.01
CA MET A 72 2.84 -18.60 -0.73
C MET A 72 3.49 -19.33 0.44
N THR A 73 4.10 -20.50 0.22
CA THR A 73 4.74 -21.30 1.28
C THR A 73 6.25 -21.42 1.14
N SER A 74 6.88 -20.68 0.23
CA SER A 74 8.32 -20.70 0.01
C SER A 74 9.02 -19.61 0.83
N SER A 75 9.04 -19.80 2.15
CA SER A 75 9.60 -18.84 3.10
C SER A 75 11.05 -18.49 2.78
N GLN A 76 11.38 -17.20 2.85
CA GLN A 76 12.70 -16.64 2.61
C GLN A 76 13.36 -16.20 3.91
N ASP A 77 14.64 -16.52 4.10
CA ASP A 77 15.36 -16.18 5.34
C ASP A 77 15.47 -14.67 5.59
N TRP A 78 15.48 -13.86 4.52
CA TRP A 78 15.55 -12.40 4.63
C TRP A 78 14.22 -11.77 5.04
N TRP A 79 13.09 -12.47 4.88
CA TRP A 79 11.78 -12.07 5.38
C TRP A 79 10.88 -13.29 5.63
N PRO A 80 11.05 -14.01 6.76
CA PRO A 80 10.36 -15.28 6.98
C PRO A 80 8.84 -15.13 6.98
N ALA A 81 8.14 -16.13 6.44
CA ALA A 81 6.67 -16.14 6.38
C ALA A 81 6.07 -16.45 7.76
N ASP A 82 5.06 -15.67 8.19
CA ASP A 82 4.28 -15.99 9.38
C ASP A 82 3.57 -17.32 9.20
N TRP A 83 3.73 -18.22 10.18
CA TRP A 83 3.24 -19.62 10.10
C TRP A 83 3.62 -20.37 8.82
N GLY A 84 4.71 -19.96 8.16
CA GLY A 84 5.15 -20.57 6.90
C GLY A 84 4.28 -20.22 5.69
N HIS A 85 3.42 -19.19 5.77
CA HIS A 85 2.53 -18.79 4.67
C HIS A 85 2.48 -17.26 4.48
N TYR A 86 2.82 -16.74 3.29
CA TYR A 86 2.80 -15.30 2.98
C TYR A 86 1.41 -14.72 2.65
N GLY A 87 0.36 -15.55 2.68
CA GLY A 87 -0.99 -15.18 2.23
C GLY A 87 -1.51 -13.87 2.81
N GLY A 88 -1.46 -13.69 4.14
CA GLY A 88 -1.90 -12.43 4.78
C GLY A 88 -1.13 -11.21 4.28
N LEU A 89 0.18 -11.33 4.09
CA LEU A 89 1.03 -10.24 3.55
C LEU A 89 0.66 -9.91 2.10
N MET A 90 0.38 -10.91 1.27
CA MET A 90 0.02 -10.73 -0.14
C MET A 90 -1.38 -10.14 -0.32
N ILE A 91 -2.33 -10.54 0.53
CA ILE A 91 -3.67 -9.94 0.60
C ILE A 91 -3.57 -8.47 1.00
N ARG A 92 -2.83 -8.15 2.07
CA ARG A 92 -2.59 -6.76 2.48
C ARG A 92 -1.96 -5.95 1.35
N MET A 93 -0.94 -6.49 0.67
CA MET A 93 -0.29 -5.78 -0.44
C MET A 93 -1.27 -5.46 -1.58
N ALA A 94 -2.07 -6.44 -2.00
CA ALA A 94 -3.08 -6.26 -3.04
C ALA A 94 -4.18 -5.27 -2.62
N TRP A 95 -4.67 -5.40 -1.38
CA TRP A 95 -5.62 -4.48 -0.76
C TRP A 95 -5.10 -3.04 -0.75
N HIS A 96 -3.88 -2.80 -0.28
CA HIS A 96 -3.28 -1.47 -0.23
C HIS A 96 -2.99 -0.91 -1.63
N ALA A 97 -2.78 -1.76 -2.63
CA ALA A 97 -2.61 -1.32 -4.01
C ALA A 97 -3.95 -0.85 -4.59
N ALA A 98 -5.02 -1.62 -4.38
CA ALA A 98 -6.37 -1.29 -4.86
C ALA A 98 -7.06 -0.19 -4.05
N GLY A 99 -6.77 -0.11 -2.75
CA GLY A 99 -7.49 0.70 -1.77
C GLY A 99 -7.07 2.17 -1.72
N SER A 100 -6.25 2.66 -2.65
CA SER A 100 -6.04 4.11 -2.79
C SER A 100 -7.04 4.77 -3.74
N TYR A 101 -7.95 3.98 -4.32
CA TYR A 101 -8.95 4.43 -5.29
C TYR A 101 -9.93 5.45 -4.69
N ARG A 102 -10.46 6.36 -5.52
CA ARG A 102 -11.40 7.40 -5.11
C ARG A 102 -12.45 7.60 -6.19
N ILE A 103 -13.74 7.61 -5.85
CA ILE A 103 -14.81 7.82 -6.84
C ILE A 103 -14.90 9.26 -7.34
N SER A 104 -14.42 10.22 -6.54
CA SER A 104 -14.57 11.65 -6.76
C SER A 104 -13.82 12.14 -8.00
N ASP A 105 -12.64 11.57 -8.28
CA ASP A 105 -11.80 11.91 -9.43
C ASP A 105 -11.31 10.68 -10.22
N GLY A 106 -11.64 9.46 -9.77
CA GLY A 106 -11.24 8.21 -10.42
C GLY A 106 -9.76 7.85 -10.26
N ARG A 107 -9.02 8.56 -9.40
CA ARG A 107 -7.57 8.36 -9.21
C ARG A 107 -7.26 7.28 -8.18
N GLY A 108 -5.99 6.90 -8.13
CA GLY A 108 -5.50 5.82 -7.27
C GLY A 108 -5.92 4.44 -7.76
N GLY A 109 -5.86 3.47 -6.85
CA GLY A 109 -6.15 2.08 -7.12
C GLY A 109 -4.99 1.29 -7.74
N GLY A 110 -5.26 0.01 -8.02
CA GLY A 110 -4.24 -0.96 -8.43
C GLY A 110 -3.95 -0.99 -9.93
N GLY A 111 -4.52 -0.06 -10.70
CA GLY A 111 -4.57 -0.12 -12.16
C GLY A 111 -3.23 0.06 -12.87
N THR A 112 -2.25 0.70 -12.23
CA THR A 112 -0.97 1.11 -12.84
C THR A 112 0.26 0.50 -12.14
N GLY A 113 0.06 -0.20 -11.03
CA GLY A 113 1.16 -0.71 -10.21
C GLY A 113 1.92 0.38 -9.44
N ASN A 114 1.32 1.58 -9.28
CA ASN A 114 1.97 2.75 -8.68
C ASN A 114 2.45 2.54 -7.23
N GLN A 115 1.98 1.50 -6.51
CA GLN A 115 2.51 1.12 -5.19
C GLN A 115 4.03 0.85 -5.20
N ARG A 116 4.64 0.60 -6.37
CA ARG A 116 6.10 0.43 -6.51
C ARG A 116 6.88 1.75 -6.57
N PHE A 117 6.21 2.89 -6.65
CA PHE A 117 6.80 4.21 -6.77
C PHE A 117 6.40 5.13 -5.61
N ALA A 118 7.12 6.24 -5.45
CA ALA A 118 6.72 7.31 -4.55
C ALA A 118 5.36 7.91 -4.96
N PRO A 119 4.56 8.45 -4.02
CA PRO A 119 4.79 8.38 -2.57
C PRO A 119 4.35 7.03 -1.96
N LEU A 120 3.57 6.23 -2.70
CA LEU A 120 2.89 5.05 -2.17
C LEU A 120 3.86 3.98 -1.67
N ASN A 121 5.04 3.83 -2.28
CA ASN A 121 6.05 2.88 -1.82
C ASN A 121 6.59 3.18 -0.42
N SER A 122 6.34 4.38 0.11
CA SER A 122 6.90 4.91 1.35
C SER A 122 5.85 5.48 2.31
N TRP A 123 4.57 5.32 2.01
CA TRP A 123 3.50 5.65 2.95
C TRP A 123 3.64 4.83 4.26
N PRO A 124 3.37 5.43 5.44
CA PRO A 124 3.38 4.71 6.72
C PRO A 124 2.47 3.47 6.73
N ASP A 125 1.31 3.54 6.08
CA ASP A 125 0.40 2.38 6.02
C ASP A 125 0.90 1.28 5.07
N ASN A 126 1.95 1.54 4.28
CA ASN A 126 2.58 0.59 3.36
C ASN A 126 3.88 -0.01 3.90
N VAL A 127 4.19 0.19 5.20
CA VAL A 127 5.35 -0.43 5.85
C VAL A 127 5.37 -1.94 5.57
N SER A 128 6.56 -2.46 5.28
CA SER A 128 6.85 -3.86 4.94
C SER A 128 6.31 -4.35 3.58
N LEU A 129 5.51 -3.57 2.85
CA LEU A 129 5.04 -3.96 1.51
C LEU A 129 6.14 -3.88 0.44
N ASP A 130 7.25 -3.19 0.73
CA ASP A 130 8.50 -3.29 -0.02
C ASP A 130 9.05 -4.73 -0.03
N LYS A 131 8.96 -5.45 1.11
CA LYS A 131 9.33 -6.87 1.21
C LYS A 131 8.34 -7.74 0.44
N ALA A 132 7.04 -7.47 0.55
CA ALA A 132 6.01 -8.19 -0.20
C ALA A 132 6.23 -8.12 -1.72
N ARG A 133 6.46 -6.91 -2.25
CA ARG A 133 6.78 -6.72 -3.69
C ARG A 133 8.08 -7.41 -4.07
N ARG A 134 9.10 -7.39 -3.21
CA ARG A 134 10.37 -8.09 -3.50
C ARG A 134 10.21 -9.61 -3.53
N LEU A 135 9.33 -10.20 -2.71
CA LEU A 135 9.03 -11.63 -2.75
C LEU A 135 8.46 -12.04 -4.13
N LEU A 136 7.72 -11.17 -4.80
CA LEU A 136 7.17 -11.41 -6.15
C LEU A 136 8.19 -11.26 -7.28
N TRP A 137 9.35 -10.63 -7.02
CA TRP A 137 10.34 -10.36 -8.07
C TRP A 137 10.80 -11.61 -8.84
N PRO A 138 11.10 -12.78 -8.22
CA PRO A 138 11.46 -13.98 -8.96
C PRO A 138 10.39 -14.42 -9.97
N VAL A 139 9.10 -14.26 -9.63
CA VAL A 139 7.98 -14.54 -10.55
C VAL A 139 7.98 -13.51 -11.68
N LYS A 140 8.03 -12.20 -11.37
CA LYS A 140 8.12 -11.16 -12.40
C LYS A 140 9.29 -11.38 -13.35
N LYS A 141 10.46 -11.77 -12.82
CA LYS A 141 11.66 -12.09 -13.58
C LYS A 141 11.45 -13.27 -14.53
N LYS A 142 10.77 -14.33 -14.08
CA LYS A 142 10.48 -15.52 -14.89
C LYS A 142 9.53 -15.22 -16.05
N TYR A 143 8.48 -14.43 -15.81
CA TYR A 143 7.43 -14.17 -16.81
C TYR A 143 7.68 -12.90 -17.65
N GLY A 144 8.63 -12.05 -17.25
CA GLY A 144 9.08 -10.90 -18.04
C GLY A 144 7.92 -9.95 -18.37
N ASN A 145 7.87 -9.48 -19.61
CA ASN A 145 6.89 -8.48 -20.05
C ASN A 145 5.50 -9.05 -20.35
N LYS A 146 5.31 -10.37 -20.22
CA LYS A 146 4.01 -11.03 -20.41
C LYS A 146 3.06 -10.85 -19.22
N VAL A 147 3.58 -10.37 -18.08
CA VAL A 147 2.78 -9.99 -16.92
C VAL A 147 3.36 -8.70 -16.34
N SER A 148 2.52 -7.70 -16.10
CA SER A 148 2.89 -6.44 -15.48
C SER A 148 3.04 -6.58 -13.96
N TRP A 149 3.72 -5.63 -13.32
CA TRP A 149 3.67 -5.52 -11.87
C TRP A 149 2.26 -5.20 -11.38
N ALA A 150 1.53 -4.34 -12.10
CA ALA A 150 0.16 -3.99 -11.79
C ALA A 150 -0.76 -5.22 -11.66
N ASP A 151 -0.72 -6.14 -12.63
CA ASP A 151 -1.50 -7.39 -12.56
C ASP A 151 -0.93 -8.35 -11.51
N LEU A 152 0.39 -8.50 -11.42
CA LEU A 152 1.01 -9.46 -10.50
C LEU A 152 0.73 -9.14 -9.03
N ILE A 153 0.71 -7.85 -8.65
CA ILE A 153 0.41 -7.42 -7.28
C ILE A 153 -1.02 -7.80 -6.89
N ILE A 154 -2.00 -7.56 -7.75
CA ILE A 154 -3.41 -7.89 -7.46
C ILE A 154 -3.63 -9.41 -7.53
N LEU A 155 -3.01 -10.09 -8.49
CA LEU A 155 -3.06 -11.55 -8.60
C LEU A 155 -2.54 -12.24 -7.33
N ALA A 156 -1.50 -11.69 -6.68
CA ALA A 156 -0.95 -12.23 -5.46
C ALA A 156 -1.98 -12.31 -4.32
N GLY A 157 -2.81 -11.28 -4.15
CA GLY A 157 -3.90 -11.31 -3.18
C GLY A 157 -4.97 -12.35 -3.52
N ASN A 158 -5.32 -12.46 -4.81
CA ASN A 158 -6.32 -13.44 -5.27
C ASN A 158 -5.85 -14.88 -5.03
N ILE A 159 -4.61 -15.19 -5.39
CA ILE A 159 -4.00 -16.52 -5.18
C ILE A 159 -3.83 -16.83 -3.69
N ALA A 160 -3.52 -15.83 -2.87
CA ALA A 160 -3.42 -16.00 -1.42
C ALA A 160 -4.75 -16.40 -0.78
N TYR A 161 -5.87 -15.79 -1.19
CA TYR A 161 -7.19 -16.20 -0.73
C TYR A 161 -7.53 -17.62 -1.20
N GLU A 162 -7.27 -17.95 -2.47
CA GLU A 162 -7.47 -19.29 -3.03
C GLU A 162 -6.65 -20.34 -2.28
N SER A 163 -5.39 -20.06 -1.96
CA SER A 163 -4.50 -20.99 -1.25
C SER A 163 -4.91 -21.21 0.21
N MET A 164 -5.67 -20.29 0.80
CA MET A 164 -6.20 -20.39 2.17
C MET A 164 -7.66 -20.88 2.22
N GLY A 165 -8.24 -21.25 1.07
CA GLY A 165 -9.55 -21.92 1.00
C GLY A 165 -10.73 -21.04 0.61
N LEU A 166 -10.52 -19.76 0.28
CA LEU A 166 -11.56 -18.92 -0.30
C LEU A 166 -11.60 -19.08 -1.82
N LYS A 167 -12.72 -19.57 -2.36
CA LYS A 167 -12.95 -19.53 -3.80
C LYS A 167 -13.31 -18.10 -4.21
N THR A 168 -12.40 -17.42 -4.90
CA THR A 168 -12.63 -16.07 -5.43
C THR A 168 -13.63 -16.09 -6.59
N PHE A 169 -14.26 -14.95 -6.88
CA PHE A 169 -15.21 -14.82 -7.98
C PHE A 169 -14.52 -14.97 -9.36
N GLY A 170 -13.31 -14.44 -9.48
CA GLY A 170 -12.51 -14.48 -10.70
C GLY A 170 -11.39 -13.45 -10.67
N PHE A 171 -10.60 -13.40 -11.74
CA PHE A 171 -9.50 -12.43 -11.92
C PHE A 171 -9.39 -12.03 -13.39
N SER A 172 -9.12 -10.76 -13.66
CA SER A 172 -8.81 -10.25 -15.00
C SER A 172 -7.42 -9.60 -15.01
N PHE A 173 -6.62 -10.00 -15.99
CA PHE A 173 -5.39 -9.33 -16.38
C PHE A 173 -5.72 -8.13 -17.29
N GLY A 174 -4.71 -7.31 -17.60
CA GLY A 174 -4.78 -6.25 -18.62
C GLY A 174 -4.23 -4.89 -18.17
N ARG A 175 -3.76 -4.78 -16.92
CA ARG A 175 -3.20 -3.54 -16.37
C ARG A 175 -1.78 -3.35 -16.86
N ALA A 176 -1.50 -2.29 -17.62
CA ALA A 176 -0.13 -1.96 -18.04
C ALA A 176 0.65 -1.25 -16.93
N ASP A 177 1.96 -1.45 -16.87
CA ASP A 177 2.84 -0.75 -15.92
C ASP A 177 3.11 0.70 -16.37
N ILE A 178 3.20 1.62 -15.41
CA ILE A 178 3.79 2.97 -15.58
C ILE A 178 5.28 2.96 -15.21
N TRP A 179 6.06 3.99 -15.56
CA TRP A 179 7.53 3.97 -15.42
C TRP A 179 8.14 5.03 -14.49
N HIS A 180 7.30 5.85 -13.88
CA HIS A 180 7.68 6.81 -12.85
C HIS A 180 6.43 7.13 -12.00
N PRO A 181 6.56 7.83 -10.86
CA PRO A 181 5.41 8.28 -10.06
C PRO A 181 4.36 9.05 -10.88
N GLU A 182 3.09 8.82 -10.59
CA GLU A 182 1.99 9.70 -11.01
C GLU A 182 2.15 11.08 -10.36
N LYS A 183 2.03 12.16 -11.14
CA LYS A 183 2.28 13.54 -10.68
C LYS A 183 1.01 14.36 -10.45
N ASP A 184 -0.14 13.79 -10.78
CA ASP A 184 -1.41 14.47 -10.93
C ASP A 184 -2.45 14.05 -9.88
N VAL A 185 -2.04 13.26 -8.88
CA VAL A 185 -2.89 12.84 -7.78
C VAL A 185 -2.74 13.79 -6.60
N TYR A 186 -3.85 14.37 -6.17
CA TYR A 186 -3.92 15.16 -4.95
C TYR A 186 -4.27 14.25 -3.75
N TRP A 187 -3.26 13.98 -2.92
CA TRP A 187 -3.39 13.13 -1.72
C TRP A 187 -3.78 13.91 -0.45
N GLY A 188 -3.79 15.24 -0.53
CA GLY A 188 -3.94 16.18 0.59
C GLY A 188 -2.84 17.24 0.59
N ALA A 189 -3.04 18.33 1.33
CA ALA A 189 -2.11 19.47 1.40
C ALA A 189 -1.19 19.43 2.63
N GLU A 190 -1.34 18.43 3.50
CA GLU A 190 -0.56 18.28 4.72
C GLU A 190 0.92 18.07 4.41
N LYS A 191 1.76 18.54 5.34
CA LYS A 191 3.23 18.50 5.20
C LYS A 191 3.89 17.41 6.04
N GLU A 192 3.10 16.72 6.85
CA GLU A 192 3.56 15.69 7.77
C GLU A 192 2.73 14.41 7.55
N TRP A 193 3.43 13.27 7.56
CA TRP A 193 2.76 11.97 7.55
C TRP A 193 1.92 11.80 8.80
N LEU A 194 0.70 11.28 8.64
CA LEU A 194 -0.22 11.04 9.75
C LEU A 194 -0.50 12.29 10.59
N ALA A 195 -0.44 13.48 9.98
CA ALA A 195 -0.93 14.70 10.61
C ALA A 195 -2.36 14.50 11.14
N PRO A 196 -2.77 15.23 12.19
CA PRO A 196 -4.13 15.11 12.73
C PRO A 196 -5.19 15.23 11.63
N SER A 197 -6.21 14.39 11.70
CA SER A 197 -7.30 14.37 10.72
C SER A 197 -7.92 15.76 10.54
N ASP A 198 -7.95 16.60 11.57
CA ASP A 198 -8.44 17.98 11.56
C ASP A 198 -7.91 18.84 10.39
N GLU A 199 -6.72 18.55 9.85
CA GLU A 199 -6.14 19.30 8.73
C GLU A 199 -6.88 19.09 7.39
N ARG A 200 -7.70 18.04 7.26
CA ARG A 200 -8.41 17.69 6.03
C ARG A 200 -9.93 17.62 6.17
N TYR A 201 -10.48 18.13 7.27
CA TYR A 201 -11.93 18.19 7.52
C TYR A 201 -12.31 19.60 7.92
N GLU A 202 -13.50 20.04 7.55
CA GLU A 202 -14.08 21.23 8.18
C GLU A 202 -14.49 20.94 9.64
N ASN A 203 -14.94 19.71 9.92
CA ASN A 203 -15.28 19.21 11.25
C ASN A 203 -15.03 17.70 11.34
N VAL A 204 -14.02 17.28 12.10
CA VAL A 204 -13.64 15.86 12.24
C VAL A 204 -14.74 14.98 12.86
N ASP A 205 -15.68 15.56 13.62
CA ASP A 205 -16.83 14.84 14.18
C ASP A 205 -17.97 14.63 13.15
N ASP A 206 -17.89 15.26 11.97
CA ASP A 206 -18.77 15.01 10.82
C ASP A 206 -17.94 14.49 9.62
N PRO A 207 -17.83 13.15 9.44
CA PRO A 207 -16.99 12.56 8.40
C PRO A 207 -17.23 13.10 6.99
N ARG A 208 -18.47 13.50 6.67
CA ARG A 208 -18.87 14.03 5.36
C ARG A 208 -18.14 15.32 4.98
N THR A 209 -17.61 16.03 5.98
CA THR A 209 -16.85 17.27 5.80
C THR A 209 -15.39 17.05 5.42
N MET A 210 -14.94 15.78 5.28
CA MET A 210 -13.63 15.48 4.71
C MET A 210 -13.51 16.16 3.35
N GLU A 211 -12.42 16.87 3.14
CA GLU A 211 -12.12 17.62 1.92
C GLU A 211 -12.27 16.73 0.67
N ASN A 212 -12.91 17.24 -0.38
CA ASN A 212 -12.92 16.55 -1.68
C ASN A 212 -11.64 16.87 -2.45
N PRO A 213 -11.01 15.90 -3.14
CA PRO A 213 -11.48 14.54 -3.42
C PRO A 213 -11.09 13.47 -2.38
N LEU A 214 -10.59 13.84 -1.19
CA LEU A 214 -10.00 12.94 -0.19
C LEU A 214 -10.93 11.79 0.26
N ALA A 215 -10.36 10.68 0.75
CA ALA A 215 -11.03 9.40 1.02
C ALA A 215 -10.28 8.56 2.06
N ALA A 216 -9.30 9.17 2.72
CA ALA A 216 -8.55 8.61 3.82
C ALA A 216 -8.50 9.65 4.94
N VAL A 217 -8.52 9.23 6.20
CA VAL A 217 -8.64 10.14 7.35
C VAL A 217 -7.36 10.89 7.68
N GLN A 218 -6.20 10.41 7.21
CA GLN A 218 -4.90 11.06 7.40
C GLN A 218 -4.00 10.82 6.18
N MET A 219 -3.04 11.72 5.97
CA MET A 219 -2.05 11.60 4.89
C MET A 219 -1.16 10.37 5.14
N GLY A 220 -1.09 9.47 4.17
CA GLY A 220 -0.28 8.24 4.26
C GLY A 220 -1.02 7.00 4.79
N LEU A 221 -2.32 7.10 5.06
CA LEU A 221 -3.22 5.97 5.32
C LEU A 221 -3.99 5.56 4.07
N ILE A 222 -4.40 4.30 3.99
CA ILE A 222 -5.29 3.82 2.93
C ILE A 222 -6.74 4.28 3.19
N TYR A 223 -7.30 4.03 4.38
CA TYR A 223 -8.67 4.44 4.74
C TYR A 223 -8.73 5.18 6.08
N VAL A 224 -8.71 4.43 7.18
CA VAL A 224 -8.90 4.95 8.55
C VAL A 224 -7.69 4.64 9.43
N ASN A 225 -7.57 5.35 10.54
CA ASN A 225 -6.57 5.05 11.55
C ASN A 225 -7.01 3.83 12.38
N PRO A 226 -6.19 2.77 12.48
CA PRO A 226 -6.56 1.54 13.18
C PRO A 226 -6.70 1.70 14.70
N GLU A 227 -6.15 2.76 15.29
CA GLU A 227 -6.27 3.10 16.72
C GLU A 227 -7.43 4.09 16.99
N GLY A 228 -8.19 4.43 15.95
CA GLY A 228 -9.33 5.33 15.98
C GLY A 228 -9.00 6.78 15.64
N VAL A 229 -10.00 7.67 15.70
CA VAL A 229 -9.88 9.05 15.21
C VAL A 229 -8.80 9.80 15.99
N ASN A 230 -7.74 10.23 15.30
CA ASN A 230 -6.54 10.83 15.91
C ASN A 230 -5.92 9.95 17.02
N GLY A 231 -5.95 8.62 16.84
CA GLY A 231 -5.43 7.66 17.83
C GLY A 231 -6.29 7.51 19.09
N LYS A 232 -7.54 7.98 19.07
CA LYS A 232 -8.49 7.81 20.18
C LYS A 232 -9.38 6.59 19.92
N PRO A 233 -9.34 5.56 20.79
CA PRO A 233 -10.05 4.30 20.56
C PRO A 233 -11.54 4.42 20.91
N ASP A 234 -12.29 5.13 20.08
CA ASP A 234 -13.75 5.20 20.10
C ASP A 234 -14.30 4.43 18.88
N PRO A 235 -14.82 3.20 19.07
CA PRO A 235 -15.30 2.37 17.96
C PRO A 235 -16.47 2.98 17.20
N LEU A 236 -17.36 3.72 17.86
CA LEU A 236 -18.52 4.33 17.21
C LEU A 236 -18.11 5.50 16.31
N LYS A 237 -17.20 6.34 16.79
CA LYS A 237 -16.61 7.41 15.96
C LYS A 237 -15.80 6.85 14.80
N THR A 238 -15.01 5.81 15.07
CA THR A 238 -14.22 5.14 14.02
C THR A 238 -15.13 4.51 12.97
N ALA A 239 -16.23 3.87 13.35
CA ALA A 239 -17.20 3.30 12.41
C ALA A 239 -17.82 4.35 11.47
N ALA A 240 -18.04 5.58 11.96
CA ALA A 240 -18.53 6.67 11.12
C ALA A 240 -17.49 7.06 10.05
N GLN A 241 -16.20 7.11 10.42
CA GLN A 241 -15.11 7.35 9.48
C GLN A 241 -14.89 6.19 8.49
N VAL A 242 -15.06 4.94 8.94
CA VAL A 242 -15.02 3.75 8.08
C VAL A 242 -16.09 3.85 7.00
N ARG A 243 -17.33 4.15 7.37
CA ARG A 243 -18.43 4.30 6.40
C ARG A 243 -18.13 5.37 5.36
N GLU A 244 -17.67 6.55 5.79
CA GLU A 244 -17.37 7.65 4.87
C GLU A 244 -16.22 7.30 3.92
N THR A 245 -15.09 6.83 4.45
CA THR A 245 -13.91 6.51 3.63
C THR A 245 -14.21 5.42 2.61
N PHE A 246 -14.89 4.33 3.02
CA PHE A 246 -15.28 3.26 2.11
C PHE A 246 -16.31 3.71 1.06
N ALA A 247 -17.28 4.55 1.43
CA ALA A 247 -18.23 5.11 0.48
C ALA A 247 -17.53 5.96 -0.60
N ARG A 248 -16.53 6.75 -0.23
CA ARG A 248 -15.67 7.49 -1.17
C ARG A 248 -14.77 6.60 -2.03
N MET A 249 -14.69 5.31 -1.71
CA MET A 249 -13.98 4.28 -2.46
C MET A 249 -14.93 3.25 -3.11
N ALA A 250 -16.19 3.66 -3.35
CA ALA A 250 -17.23 2.88 -4.03
C ALA A 250 -17.76 1.66 -3.26
N MET A 251 -17.60 1.61 -1.94
CA MET A 251 -18.08 0.48 -1.13
C MET A 251 -19.26 0.92 -0.25
N ASN A 252 -20.35 0.17 -0.30
CA ASN A 252 -21.48 0.32 0.61
C ASN A 252 -21.23 -0.39 1.95
N ASP A 253 -22.20 -0.34 2.87
CA ASP A 253 -22.06 -0.94 4.21
C ASP A 253 -21.84 -2.47 4.18
N GLU A 254 -22.53 -3.20 3.29
CA GLU A 254 -22.37 -4.66 3.16
C GLU A 254 -20.99 -5.01 2.62
N GLU A 255 -20.54 -4.31 1.58
CA GLU A 255 -19.21 -4.48 0.97
C GLU A 255 -18.10 -4.13 1.98
N THR A 256 -18.28 -3.06 2.75
CA THR A 256 -17.34 -2.62 3.78
C THR A 256 -17.19 -3.66 4.89
N ALA A 257 -18.30 -4.20 5.38
CA ALA A 257 -18.28 -5.26 6.39
C ALA A 257 -17.63 -6.54 5.84
N ALA A 258 -17.98 -6.94 4.61
CA ALA A 258 -17.43 -8.12 3.96
C ALA A 258 -15.91 -8.00 3.72
N LEU A 259 -15.44 -6.85 3.23
CA LEU A 259 -14.01 -6.59 3.00
C LEU A 259 -13.21 -6.57 4.30
N THR A 260 -13.75 -5.92 5.34
CA THR A 260 -13.05 -5.78 6.63
C THR A 260 -12.97 -7.12 7.35
N ALA A 261 -14.09 -7.83 7.50
CA ALA A 261 -14.13 -9.12 8.18
C ALA A 261 -13.39 -10.20 7.36
N GLY A 262 -13.60 -10.23 6.04
CA GLY A 262 -12.91 -11.17 5.15
C GLY A 262 -11.41 -10.95 5.13
N GLY A 263 -10.95 -9.71 5.00
CA GLY A 263 -9.54 -9.34 5.04
C GLY A 263 -8.85 -9.77 6.33
N HIS A 264 -9.49 -9.48 7.47
CA HIS A 264 -8.96 -9.81 8.78
C HIS A 264 -9.21 -11.27 9.22
N THR A 265 -9.81 -12.12 8.37
CA THR A 265 -9.93 -13.56 8.68
C THR A 265 -8.57 -14.26 8.69
N VAL A 266 -7.59 -13.73 7.94
CA VAL A 266 -6.28 -14.33 7.73
C VAL A 266 -5.15 -13.33 8.05
N GLY A 267 -3.97 -13.86 8.37
CA GLY A 267 -2.79 -13.08 8.69
C GLY A 267 -2.80 -12.52 10.12
N LYS A 268 -2.03 -11.45 10.30
CA LYS A 268 -1.85 -10.72 11.55
C LYS A 268 -1.27 -9.33 11.30
N THR A 269 -1.28 -8.51 12.34
CA THR A 269 -0.48 -7.28 12.43
C THR A 269 0.86 -7.55 13.12
N HIS A 270 1.82 -6.63 12.93
CA HIS A 270 3.17 -6.71 13.52
C HIS A 270 3.51 -5.46 14.32
N GLY A 271 3.75 -5.64 15.61
CA GLY A 271 4.00 -4.62 16.62
C GLY A 271 4.88 -5.09 17.76
N ASN A 272 5.64 -6.18 17.60
CA ASN A 272 6.55 -6.70 18.61
C ASN A 272 7.84 -5.86 18.74
N GLY A 273 7.68 -4.58 19.08
CA GLY A 273 8.73 -3.59 19.21
C GLY A 273 8.18 -2.16 19.09
N ASP A 274 9.09 -1.19 19.09
CA ASP A 274 8.76 0.23 19.01
C ASP A 274 8.88 0.71 17.55
N VAL A 275 7.77 1.21 16.99
CA VAL A 275 7.70 1.76 15.63
C VAL A 275 8.64 2.95 15.41
N SER A 276 8.96 3.71 16.47
CA SER A 276 9.85 4.87 16.40
C SER A 276 11.31 4.50 16.18
N LEU A 277 11.66 3.22 16.37
CA LEU A 277 13.01 2.69 16.13
C LEU A 277 13.19 2.18 14.70
N LEU A 278 12.13 2.11 13.88
CA LEU A 278 12.26 1.73 12.48
C LEU A 278 13.11 2.75 11.73
N GLY A 279 13.97 2.25 10.86
CA GLY A 279 14.73 3.05 9.93
C GLY A 279 13.83 3.80 8.93
N ARG A 280 14.48 4.61 8.09
CA ARG A 280 13.80 5.43 7.09
C ARG A 280 13.00 4.59 6.10
N GLU A 281 11.88 5.15 5.65
CA GLU A 281 11.06 4.67 4.55
C GLU A 281 11.87 4.53 3.23
N PRO A 282 11.43 3.72 2.25
CA PRO A 282 12.24 3.39 1.07
C PRO A 282 12.84 4.57 0.30
N GLU A 283 12.11 5.67 0.14
CA GLU A 283 12.61 6.87 -0.57
C GLU A 283 13.66 7.67 0.21
N ALA A 284 13.80 7.43 1.52
CA ALA A 284 14.80 8.07 2.38
C ALA A 284 15.80 7.07 2.99
N ALA A 285 15.69 5.79 2.64
CA ALA A 285 16.62 4.75 3.06
C ALA A 285 17.97 4.89 2.33
N PRO A 286 19.09 4.48 2.97
CA PRO A 286 20.39 4.56 2.32
C PRO A 286 20.51 3.55 1.17
N VAL A 287 21.38 3.82 0.22
CA VAL A 287 21.45 3.08 -1.07
C VAL A 287 21.74 1.58 -0.89
N GLU A 288 22.46 1.20 0.17
CA GLU A 288 22.76 -0.19 0.53
C GLU A 288 21.51 -1.01 0.89
N GLU A 289 20.38 -0.37 1.22
CA GLU A 289 19.09 -1.05 1.42
C GLU A 289 18.44 -1.47 0.09
N GLN A 290 18.99 -1.03 -1.05
CA GLN A 290 18.58 -1.46 -2.40
C GLN A 290 17.05 -1.33 -2.63
N GLY A 291 16.49 -0.21 -2.20
CA GLY A 291 15.07 0.13 -2.33
C GLY A 291 14.14 -0.54 -1.31
N PHE A 292 14.69 -1.20 -0.28
CA PHE A 292 13.94 -1.48 0.95
C PHE A 292 13.97 -0.27 1.88
N GLY A 293 13.03 -0.23 2.82
CA GLY A 293 13.00 0.76 3.90
C GLY A 293 12.59 0.14 5.23
N TRP A 294 12.37 0.96 6.23
CA TRP A 294 11.90 0.55 7.56
C TRP A 294 12.75 -0.55 8.18
N ALA A 295 14.07 -0.46 8.02
CA ALA A 295 14.99 -1.41 8.61
C ALA A 295 14.79 -1.44 10.13
N ASN A 296 14.50 -2.62 10.70
CA ASN A 296 14.30 -2.75 12.13
C ASN A 296 15.62 -3.18 12.81
N PRO A 297 16.23 -2.32 13.64
CA PRO A 297 17.49 -2.62 14.31
C PRO A 297 17.35 -3.63 15.46
N HIS A 298 16.13 -3.94 15.89
CA HIS A 298 15.89 -4.82 17.04
C HIS A 298 16.05 -6.30 16.66
N LYS A 299 17.02 -6.98 17.29
CA LYS A 299 17.30 -8.41 17.12
C LYS A 299 17.51 -8.76 15.63
N SER A 300 16.68 -9.61 15.03
CA SER A 300 16.77 -9.93 13.61
C SER A 300 15.95 -8.99 12.72
N GLY A 301 15.12 -8.13 13.30
CA GLY A 301 14.27 -7.16 12.58
C GLY A 301 13.15 -7.76 11.72
N LYS A 302 12.96 -9.08 11.75
CA LYS A 302 12.07 -9.85 10.86
C LYS A 302 11.47 -11.06 11.57
N GLY A 303 10.48 -11.70 10.95
CA GLY A 303 9.76 -12.84 11.53
C GLY A 303 9.12 -12.43 12.86
N ARG A 304 9.42 -13.15 13.95
CA ARG A 304 8.87 -12.83 15.28
C ARG A 304 9.23 -11.44 15.82
N TYR A 305 10.22 -10.75 15.25
CA TYR A 305 10.62 -9.40 15.64
C TYR A 305 10.22 -8.35 14.60
N ALA A 306 9.36 -8.70 13.64
CA ALA A 306 8.85 -7.73 12.68
C ALA A 306 8.01 -6.66 13.40
N VAL A 307 8.12 -5.42 12.94
CA VAL A 307 7.31 -4.27 13.35
C VAL A 307 6.84 -3.61 12.07
N THR A 308 5.53 -3.38 11.96
CA THR A 308 4.90 -2.75 10.79
C THR A 308 3.98 -1.62 11.24
N SER A 309 2.83 -1.92 11.82
CA SER A 309 1.88 -0.91 12.29
C SER A 309 2.06 -0.54 13.77
N GLY A 310 2.77 -1.37 14.54
CA GLY A 310 2.84 -1.23 16.01
C GLY A 310 1.74 -1.99 16.75
N ILE A 311 0.70 -2.44 16.05
CA ILE A 311 -0.34 -3.33 16.60
C ILE A 311 0.14 -4.77 16.43
N GLU A 312 -0.06 -5.64 17.42
CA GLU A 312 0.41 -7.03 17.41
C GLU A 312 -0.73 -8.02 17.60
N GLY A 313 -0.85 -8.99 16.70
CA GLY A 313 -1.75 -10.12 16.88
C GLY A 313 -2.48 -10.56 15.62
N ALA A 314 -2.94 -11.80 15.64
CA ALA A 314 -3.91 -12.32 14.67
C ALA A 314 -5.33 -12.04 15.16
N TRP A 315 -6.28 -11.92 14.25
CA TRP A 315 -7.70 -11.79 14.60
C TRP A 315 -8.41 -13.14 14.79
N THR A 316 -7.82 -14.25 14.32
CA THR A 316 -8.45 -15.57 14.33
C THR A 316 -7.51 -16.64 14.88
N THR A 317 -8.08 -17.77 15.32
CA THR A 317 -7.31 -18.93 15.79
C THR A 317 -6.57 -19.65 14.64
N HIS A 318 -7.06 -19.54 13.41
CA HIS A 318 -6.49 -20.19 12.21
C HIS A 318 -6.12 -19.16 11.14
N PRO A 319 -5.07 -18.34 11.35
CA PRO A 319 -4.76 -17.18 10.50
C PRO A 319 -4.28 -17.52 9.09
N THR A 320 -4.18 -18.80 8.74
CA THR A 320 -3.82 -19.28 7.39
C THR A 320 -4.97 -20.03 6.72
N LYS A 321 -6.20 -19.88 7.23
CA LYS A 321 -7.40 -20.55 6.73
C LYS A 321 -8.55 -19.56 6.61
N TRP A 322 -9.27 -19.62 5.51
CA TRP A 322 -10.56 -18.96 5.37
C TRP A 322 -11.62 -19.70 6.19
N ASP A 323 -12.14 -19.04 7.22
CA ASP A 323 -13.24 -19.51 8.05
C ASP A 323 -14.04 -18.32 8.62
N MET A 324 -14.94 -18.56 9.59
CA MET A 324 -15.75 -17.52 10.24
C MET A 324 -15.11 -17.00 11.54
N GLY A 325 -13.84 -17.34 11.79
CA GLY A 325 -13.16 -17.08 13.05
C GLY A 325 -13.13 -15.60 13.44
N TYR A 326 -13.11 -14.67 12.47
CA TYR A 326 -13.15 -13.24 12.76
C TYR A 326 -14.44 -12.86 13.51
N PHE A 327 -15.60 -13.30 12.99
CA PHE A 327 -16.89 -13.02 13.64
C PHE A 327 -17.07 -13.81 14.93
N GLU A 328 -16.54 -15.04 15.00
CA GLU A 328 -16.52 -15.80 16.25
C GLU A 328 -15.75 -15.07 17.35
N MET A 329 -14.58 -14.50 17.04
CA MET A 329 -13.81 -13.71 18.00
C MET A 329 -14.52 -12.40 18.34
N LEU A 330 -15.03 -11.68 17.33
CA LEU A 330 -15.66 -10.38 17.51
C LEU A 330 -16.94 -10.44 18.35
N PHE A 331 -17.83 -11.41 18.11
CA PHE A 331 -19.16 -11.43 18.74
C PHE A 331 -19.24 -12.30 20.00
N ASN A 332 -18.32 -13.22 20.22
CA ASN A 332 -18.38 -14.15 21.36
C ASN A 332 -17.36 -13.84 22.47
N HIS A 333 -16.74 -12.64 22.45
CA HIS A 333 -15.83 -12.17 23.48
C HIS A 333 -16.20 -10.75 23.94
N GLU A 334 -15.84 -10.45 25.18
CA GLU A 334 -15.87 -9.09 25.75
C GLU A 334 -14.52 -8.42 25.50
N TRP A 335 -14.51 -7.14 25.13
CA TRP A 335 -13.34 -6.36 24.73
C TRP A 335 -13.15 -5.11 25.58
#